data_AF-A0A151FA05-F1
#
_entry.id   AF-A0A151FA05-F1
#
_cell.length_a   1.000
_cell.length_b   1.000
_cell.length_c   1.000
_cell.angle_alpha   90.00
_cell.angle_beta   90.00
_cell.angle_gamma   90.00
#
_symmetry.space_group_name_H-M   'P 1'
#
loop_
_entity.id
_entity.type
_entity.pdbx_description
1 polymer ?
#
loop_
_entity_poly.entity_id
_entity_poly.type
_entity_poly.pdbx_seq_one_letter_code
_entity_poly.pdbx_strand_id
1 'polypeptide(L)'
;MRKFSDEELLELHRRGLTDREISKELGVTQAAVNYRREKLGLKNNYTRSTFSDDELLRLSNQGLNDHEVSKALGVTQAAINYRRGRLGLKSNYIREKAFLDLYNKGLSSEEMAQKLDAPLPAILHMMGKYEIVPEKAVAEAET
;
A
#
# COMPACT_ATOMS: atom_id res chain seq x y z
N MET A 1 18.30 -9.52 -31.07
CA MET A 1 16.97 -9.34 -30.45
C MET A 1 16.29 -10.70 -30.40
N ARG A 2 15.92 -11.22 -29.21
CA ARG A 2 15.24 -12.52 -29.10
C ARG A 2 13.87 -12.43 -29.80
N LYS A 3 13.48 -13.51 -30.48
CA LYS A 3 12.14 -13.71 -31.05
C LYS A 3 11.38 -14.69 -30.15
N PHE A 4 10.06 -14.56 -30.08
CA PHE A 4 9.16 -15.47 -29.37
C PHE A 4 8.01 -15.87 -30.31
N SER A 5 7.43 -17.04 -30.09
CA SER A 5 6.30 -17.56 -30.86
C SER A 5 4.94 -17.09 -30.32
N ASP A 6 3.89 -17.26 -31.11
CA ASP A 6 2.53 -17.00 -30.66
C ASP A 6 2.11 -17.99 -29.57
N GLU A 7 2.54 -19.25 -29.66
CA GLU A 7 2.32 -20.26 -28.63
C GLU A 7 2.91 -19.85 -27.27
N GLU A 8 4.16 -19.37 -27.24
CA GLU A 8 4.81 -18.89 -26.01
C GLU A 8 4.03 -17.74 -25.38
N LEU A 9 3.58 -16.77 -26.21
CA LEU A 9 2.77 -15.66 -25.75
C LEU A 9 1.40 -16.14 -25.22
N LEU A 10 0.72 -17.01 -25.97
CA LEU A 10 -0.61 -17.52 -25.63
C LEU A 10 -0.59 -18.32 -24.32
N GLU A 11 0.44 -19.13 -24.09
CA GLU A 11 0.60 -19.88 -22.85
C GLU A 11 0.72 -18.95 -21.64
N LEU A 12 1.63 -17.98 -21.70
CA LEU A 12 1.85 -17.02 -20.61
C LEU A 12 0.65 -16.10 -20.42
N HIS A 13 -0.01 -15.68 -21.51
CA HIS A 13 -1.24 -14.89 -21.46
C HIS A 13 -2.40 -15.65 -20.80
N ARG A 14 -2.60 -16.94 -21.13
CA ARG A 14 -3.62 -17.80 -20.48
C ARG A 14 -3.37 -18.00 -19.00
N ARG A 15 -2.12 -17.95 -18.55
CA ARG A 15 -1.75 -17.95 -17.13
C ARG A 15 -2.06 -16.62 -16.41
N GLY A 16 -2.61 -15.64 -17.12
CA GLY A 16 -3.01 -14.35 -16.56
C GLY A 16 -1.89 -13.31 -16.45
N LEU A 17 -0.70 -13.59 -17.00
CA LEU A 17 0.43 -12.66 -16.92
C LEU A 17 0.13 -11.39 -17.74
N THR A 18 0.60 -10.25 -17.22
CA THR A 18 0.58 -8.96 -17.90
C THR A 18 1.67 -8.87 -18.96
N ASP A 19 1.53 -7.96 -19.93
CA ASP A 19 2.54 -7.74 -20.98
C ASP A 19 3.96 -7.51 -20.40
N ARG A 20 4.04 -6.89 -19.21
CA ARG A 20 5.31 -6.65 -18.51
C ARG A 20 5.92 -7.93 -17.98
N GLU A 21 5.13 -8.80 -17.37
CA GLU A 21 5.61 -10.09 -16.83
C GLU A 21 6.02 -11.02 -17.97
N ILE A 22 5.21 -11.11 -19.01
CA ILE A 22 5.53 -11.87 -20.23
C ILE A 22 6.84 -11.37 -20.84
N SER A 23 7.07 -10.06 -20.91
CA SER A 23 8.31 -9.52 -21.48
C SER A 23 9.56 -9.89 -20.67
N LYS A 24 9.43 -9.98 -19.34
CA LYS A 24 10.51 -10.41 -18.46
C LYS A 24 10.80 -11.90 -18.64
N GLU A 25 9.74 -12.71 -18.67
CA GLU A 25 9.83 -14.17 -18.84
C GLU A 25 10.49 -14.54 -20.17
N LEU A 26 10.09 -13.86 -21.25
CA LEU A 26 10.58 -14.13 -22.60
C LEU A 26 11.88 -13.37 -22.92
N GLY A 27 12.36 -12.49 -22.05
CA GLY A 27 13.57 -11.69 -22.30
C GLY A 27 13.45 -10.75 -23.52
N VAL A 28 12.29 -10.12 -23.68
CA VAL A 28 11.98 -9.17 -24.79
C VAL A 28 11.44 -7.85 -24.25
N THR A 29 11.18 -6.88 -25.14
CA THR A 29 10.58 -5.61 -24.72
C THR A 29 9.08 -5.77 -24.49
N GLN A 30 8.54 -5.01 -23.53
CA GLN A 30 7.09 -4.94 -23.31
C GLN A 30 6.32 -4.49 -24.57
N ALA A 31 6.91 -3.59 -25.37
CA ALA A 31 6.32 -3.13 -26.62
C ALA A 31 6.16 -4.26 -27.65
N ALA A 32 7.12 -5.20 -27.74
CA ALA A 32 7.03 -6.33 -28.66
C ALA A 32 5.89 -7.29 -28.26
N VAL A 33 5.75 -7.57 -26.95
CA VAL A 33 4.66 -8.37 -26.39
C VAL A 33 3.32 -7.69 -26.65
N ASN A 34 3.21 -6.40 -26.35
CA ASN A 34 1.99 -5.62 -26.53
C ASN A 34 1.54 -5.61 -28.00
N TYR A 35 2.46 -5.34 -28.93
CA TYR A 35 2.21 -5.37 -30.37
C TYR A 35 1.69 -6.75 -30.81
N ARG A 36 2.34 -7.83 -30.36
CA ARG A 36 1.94 -9.18 -30.77
C ARG A 36 0.60 -9.60 -30.18
N ARG A 37 0.35 -9.29 -28.90
CA ARG A 37 -0.93 -9.48 -28.22
C ARG A 37 -2.07 -8.81 -28.98
N GLU A 38 -1.89 -7.56 -29.41
CA GLU A 38 -2.91 -6.82 -30.17
C GLU A 38 -3.15 -7.40 -31.55
N LYS A 39 -2.10 -7.84 -32.24
CA LYS A 39 -2.23 -8.54 -33.53
C LYS A 39 -3.00 -9.86 -33.42
N LEU A 40 -2.96 -10.51 -32.27
CA LEU A 40 -3.74 -11.71 -31.96
C LEU A 40 -5.13 -11.42 -31.39
N GLY A 41 -5.52 -10.14 -31.25
CA GLY A 41 -6.84 -9.76 -30.73
C GLY A 41 -7.05 -10.04 -29.24
N LEU A 42 -5.98 -10.30 -28.50
CA LEU A 42 -6.06 -10.64 -27.07
C LEU A 42 -6.23 -9.36 -26.24
N LYS A 43 -7.11 -9.39 -25.24
CA LYS A 43 -7.20 -8.31 -24.25
C LYS A 43 -5.96 -8.28 -23.36
N ASN A 44 -5.58 -7.10 -22.89
CA ASN A 44 -4.54 -7.00 -21.89
C ASN A 44 -5.04 -7.60 -20.56
N ASN A 45 -4.21 -8.44 -19.94
CA ASN A 45 -4.48 -8.99 -18.61
C ASN A 45 -4.23 -7.97 -17.48
N TYR A 46 -3.58 -6.85 -17.80
CA TYR A 46 -3.44 -5.75 -16.86
C TYR A 46 -4.83 -5.18 -16.51
N THR A 47 -5.23 -5.43 -15.27
CA THR A 47 -6.33 -4.72 -14.63
C THR A 47 -5.72 -3.56 -13.85
N ARG A 48 -6.28 -2.36 -14.02
CA ARG A 48 -5.96 -1.26 -13.12
C ARG A 48 -6.54 -1.65 -11.76
N SER A 49 -5.71 -1.83 -10.74
CA SER A 49 -6.22 -1.94 -9.37
C SER A 49 -6.97 -0.64 -9.06
N THR A 50 -8.29 -0.76 -8.92
CA THR A 50 -9.18 0.33 -8.54
C THR A 50 -9.74 -0.01 -7.18
N PHE A 51 -9.62 0.93 -6.25
CA PHE A 51 -10.33 0.88 -4.98
C PHE A 51 -11.47 1.90 -5.01
N SER A 52 -12.53 1.64 -4.26
CA SER A 52 -13.63 2.58 -4.07
C SER A 52 -13.29 3.64 -3.03
N ASP A 53 -13.98 4.78 -3.08
CA ASP A 53 -13.85 5.81 -2.04
C ASP A 53 -14.29 5.25 -0.67
N ASP A 54 -15.25 4.32 -0.63
CA ASP A 54 -15.68 3.63 0.60
C ASP A 54 -14.58 2.75 1.22
N GLU A 55 -13.81 2.05 0.39
CA GLU A 55 -12.66 1.24 0.85
C GLU A 55 -11.59 2.13 1.48
N LEU A 56 -11.29 3.28 0.83
CA LEU A 56 -10.36 4.26 1.37
C LEU A 56 -10.87 4.87 2.67
N LEU A 57 -12.15 5.25 2.73
CA LEU A 57 -12.76 5.79 3.95
C LEU A 57 -12.69 4.79 5.10
N ARG A 58 -13.07 3.53 4.85
CA ARG A 58 -13.05 2.48 5.86
C ARG A 58 -11.66 2.30 6.47
N LEU A 59 -10.64 2.17 5.62
CA LEU A 59 -9.26 1.98 6.08
C LEU A 59 -8.70 3.24 6.77
N SER A 60 -9.05 4.44 6.28
CA SER A 60 -8.62 5.70 6.91
C SER A 60 -9.29 5.88 8.28
N ASN A 61 -10.56 5.50 8.42
CA ASN A 61 -11.28 5.55 9.71
C ASN A 61 -10.76 4.50 10.71
N GLN A 62 -10.08 3.46 10.25
CA GLN A 62 -9.34 2.53 11.11
C GLN A 62 -7.98 3.08 11.57
N GLY A 63 -7.57 4.27 11.12
CA GLY A 63 -6.32 4.90 11.55
C GLY A 63 -5.10 4.57 10.68
N LEU A 64 -5.26 3.77 9.62
CA LEU A 64 -4.15 3.42 8.72
C LEU A 64 -3.65 4.67 7.97
N ASN A 65 -2.33 4.78 7.80
CA ASN A 65 -1.72 5.83 6.98
C ASN A 65 -1.70 5.47 5.49
N ASP A 66 -1.43 6.46 4.62
CA ASP A 66 -1.45 6.29 3.16
C ASP A 66 -0.58 5.10 2.68
N HIS A 67 0.52 4.79 3.36
CA HIS A 67 1.39 3.67 3.01
C HIS A 67 0.76 2.31 3.38
N GLU A 68 0.17 2.19 4.57
CA GLU A 68 -0.54 0.97 5.00
C GLU A 68 -1.77 0.71 4.12
N VAL A 69 -2.56 1.75 3.83
CA VAL A 69 -3.69 1.68 2.90
C VAL A 69 -3.23 1.24 1.51
N SER A 70 -2.10 1.77 1.02
CA SER A 70 -1.57 1.40 -0.30
C SER A 70 -1.21 -0.09 -0.39
N LYS A 71 -0.64 -0.65 0.68
CA LYS A 71 -0.36 -2.08 0.79
C LYS A 71 -1.65 -2.90 0.85
N ALA A 72 -2.62 -2.47 1.64
CA ALA A 72 -3.91 -3.16 1.79
C ALA A 72 -4.71 -3.24 0.48
N LEU A 73 -4.66 -2.18 -0.34
CA LEU A 73 -5.41 -2.07 -1.60
C LEU A 73 -4.61 -2.46 -2.84
N GLY A 74 -3.32 -2.81 -2.69
CA GLY A 74 -2.46 -3.18 -3.82
C GLY A 74 -2.26 -2.04 -4.83
N VAL A 75 -2.18 -0.79 -4.36
CA VAL A 75 -1.99 0.41 -5.20
C VAL A 75 -0.79 1.21 -4.74
N THR A 76 -0.44 2.27 -5.48
CA THR A 76 0.65 3.16 -5.07
C THR A 76 0.20 4.11 -3.96
N GLN A 77 1.12 4.46 -3.05
CA GLN A 77 0.87 5.48 -2.03
C GLN A 77 0.45 6.83 -2.64
N ALA A 78 1.00 7.20 -3.80
CA ALA A 78 0.62 8.41 -4.52
C ALA A 78 -0.86 8.39 -4.96
N ALA A 79 -1.39 7.22 -5.36
CA ALA A 79 -2.81 7.09 -5.70
C ALA A 79 -3.71 7.28 -4.47
N ILE A 80 -3.32 6.75 -3.31
CA ILE A 80 -4.02 6.96 -2.04
C ILE A 80 -3.99 8.44 -1.67
N ASN A 81 -2.81 9.06 -1.68
CA ASN A 81 -2.62 10.46 -1.31
C ASN A 81 -3.49 11.40 -2.16
N TYR A 82 -3.50 11.19 -3.48
CA TYR A 82 -4.34 11.93 -4.41
C TYR A 82 -5.84 11.76 -4.12
N ARG A 83 -6.31 10.52 -3.90
CA ARG A 83 -7.72 10.24 -3.61
C ARG A 83 -8.14 10.80 -2.25
N ARG A 84 -7.31 10.62 -1.22
CA ARG A 84 -7.50 11.17 0.13
C ARG A 84 -7.68 12.69 0.08
N GLY A 85 -6.80 13.39 -0.64
CA GLY A 85 -6.88 14.84 -0.83
C GLY A 85 -8.16 15.29 -1.54
N ARG A 86 -8.60 14.56 -2.57
CA ARG A 86 -9.86 14.83 -3.26
C ARG A 86 -11.10 14.64 -2.38
N LEU A 87 -11.04 13.72 -1.42
CA LEU A 87 -12.12 13.46 -0.46
C LEU A 87 -12.05 14.37 0.78
N GLY A 88 -11.04 15.25 0.88
CA GLY A 88 -10.87 16.16 2.03
C GLY A 88 -10.47 15.45 3.34
N LEU A 89 -9.96 14.22 3.27
CA LEU A 89 -9.58 13.45 4.45
C LEU A 89 -8.23 13.92 5.00
N LYS A 90 -8.14 14.11 6.33
CA LYS A 90 -6.86 14.38 7.02
C LYS A 90 -5.91 13.19 6.84
N SER A 91 -4.61 13.48 6.84
CA SER A 91 -3.58 12.44 6.82
C SER A 91 -3.49 11.76 8.17
N ASN A 92 -3.43 10.43 8.18
CA ASN A 92 -3.14 9.63 9.37
C ASN A 92 -1.61 9.44 9.59
N TYR A 93 -0.78 10.12 8.80
CA TYR A 93 0.67 10.04 9.00
C TYR A 93 1.09 10.72 10.31
N ILE A 94 1.61 9.92 11.23
CA ILE A 94 2.20 10.38 12.48
C ILE A 94 3.68 10.04 12.47
N ARG A 95 4.54 11.00 12.83
CA ARG A 95 5.96 10.74 13.01
C ARG A 95 6.14 9.86 14.26
N GLU A 96 6.66 8.66 14.06
CA GLU A 96 6.90 7.67 15.12
C GLU A 96 7.62 8.24 16.34
N LYS A 97 8.71 8.98 16.14
CA LYS A 97 9.44 9.62 17.25
C LYS A 97 8.55 10.56 18.06
N ALA A 98 7.75 11.41 17.40
CA ALA A 98 6.87 12.36 18.08
C ALA A 98 5.74 11.65 18.84
N PHE A 99 5.23 10.55 18.30
CA PHE A 99 4.28 9.70 19.01
C PHE A 99 4.91 9.08 20.26
N LEU A 100 6.06 8.41 20.12
CA LEU A 100 6.75 7.75 21.25
C LEU A 100 7.16 8.74 22.35
N ASP A 101 7.59 9.95 21.98
CA ASP A 101 7.94 11.01 22.93
C ASP A 101 6.74 11.42 23.82
N LEU A 102 5.52 11.36 23.30
CA LEU A 102 4.29 11.66 24.05
C LEU A 102 3.76 10.43 24.79
N TYR A 103 3.79 9.27 24.14
CA TYR A 103 3.38 7.99 24.71
C TYR A 103 4.20 7.65 25.97
N ASN A 104 5.53 7.77 25.89
CA ASN A 104 6.43 7.51 27.02
C ASN A 104 6.31 8.53 28.16
N LYS A 105 5.68 9.68 27.91
CA LYS A 105 5.32 10.65 28.95
C LYS A 105 3.99 10.33 29.63
N GLY A 106 3.33 9.24 29.23
CA GLY A 106 2.08 8.77 29.82
C GLY A 106 0.85 9.58 29.38
N LEU A 107 0.91 10.29 28.25
CA LEU A 107 -0.24 11.04 27.74
C LEU A 107 -1.31 10.11 27.19
N SER A 108 -2.57 10.52 27.34
CA SER A 108 -3.71 9.79 26.78
C SER A 108 -3.76 9.87 25.25
N SER A 109 -4.53 8.98 24.62
CA SER A 109 -4.80 9.01 23.17
C SER A 109 -5.37 10.35 22.70
N GLU A 110 -6.24 10.97 23.50
CA GLU A 110 -6.87 12.26 23.21
C GLU A 110 -5.87 13.41 23.32
N GLU A 111 -5.03 13.42 24.35
CA GLU A 111 -4.00 14.42 24.53
C GLU A 111 -2.96 14.36 23.41
N MET A 112 -2.57 13.14 23.01
CA MET A 112 -1.67 12.92 21.88
C MET A 112 -2.30 13.38 20.56
N ALA A 113 -3.57 13.03 20.31
CA ALA A 113 -4.29 13.48 19.12
C ALA A 113 -4.34 15.01 19.03
N GLN A 114 -4.64 15.67 20.15
CA GLN A 114 -4.67 17.13 20.21
C GLN A 114 -3.29 17.75 19.97
N LYS A 115 -2.23 17.25 20.63
CA LYS A 115 -0.87 17.79 20.51
C LYS A 115 -0.25 17.58 19.12
N LEU A 116 -0.62 16.50 18.43
CA LEU A 116 -0.11 16.16 17.11
C LEU A 116 -1.00 16.66 15.96
N ASP A 117 -2.14 17.30 16.25
CA ASP A 117 -3.21 17.60 15.27
C ASP A 117 -3.53 16.39 14.38
N ALA A 118 -3.60 15.22 15.03
CA ALA A 118 -3.80 13.94 14.36
C ALA A 118 -5.19 13.37 14.65
N PRO A 119 -5.80 12.64 13.70
CA PRO A 119 -7.04 11.93 13.97
C PRO A 119 -6.87 10.91 15.11
N LEU A 120 -7.81 10.87 16.06
CA LEU A 120 -7.79 9.92 17.18
C LEU A 120 -7.63 8.45 16.73
N PRO A 121 -8.31 7.96 15.67
CA PRO A 121 -8.08 6.61 15.17
C PRO A 121 -6.63 6.32 14.77
N ALA A 122 -5.90 7.31 14.24
CA ALA A 122 -4.49 7.14 13.88
C ALA A 122 -3.60 6.98 15.12
N ILE A 123 -3.92 7.69 16.22
CA ILE A 123 -3.23 7.53 17.50
C ILE A 123 -3.52 6.15 18.10
N LEU A 124 -4.78 5.72 18.09
CA LEU A 124 -5.17 4.39 18.58
C LEU A 124 -4.53 3.27 17.76
N HIS A 125 -4.46 3.42 16.44
CA HIS A 125 -3.75 2.49 15.55
C HIS A 125 -2.25 2.42 15.87
N MET A 126 -1.61 3.58 16.11
CA MET A 126 -0.22 3.62 16.56
C MET A 126 -0.06 2.92 17.91
N MET A 127 -0.90 3.21 18.91
CA MET A 127 -0.86 2.53 20.21
C MET A 127 -0.94 1.01 20.07
N GLY A 128 -1.90 0.48 19.31
CA GLY A 128 -2.00 -0.95 19.06
C GLY A 128 -0.78 -1.55 18.36
N LYS A 129 -0.12 -0.78 17.47
CA LYS A 129 1.13 -1.20 16.82
C LYS A 129 2.30 -1.30 17.82
N TYR A 130 2.38 -0.41 18.81
CA TYR A 130 3.46 -0.42 19.81
C TYR A 130 3.14 -1.26 21.05
N GLU A 131 1.87 -1.46 21.40
CA GLU A 131 1.44 -2.44 22.42
C GLU A 131 1.79 -3.88 22.02
N ILE A 132 2.00 -4.16 20.72
CA ILE A 132 2.44 -5.46 20.20
C ILE A 132 3.99 -5.56 20.11
N VAL A 133 4.74 -4.48 20.32
CA VAL A 133 6.19 -4.58 20.53
C VAL A 133 6.35 -4.87 22.02
N PRO A 134 6.64 -6.12 22.43
CA PRO A 134 6.57 -6.48 23.82
C PRO A 134 7.51 -5.57 24.61
N GLU A 135 6.95 -5.09 25.71
CA GLU A 135 7.57 -4.62 26.95
C GLU A 135 8.75 -5.52 27.34
N LYS A 136 9.84 -5.44 26.57
CA LYS A 136 11.06 -6.24 26.71
C LYS A 136 12.31 -5.44 26.34
N ALA A 137 12.21 -4.13 26.44
CA ALA A 137 13.36 -3.23 26.30
C ALA A 137 13.52 -2.26 27.48
N VAL A 138 12.64 -2.27 28.50
CA VAL A 138 12.73 -1.30 29.61
C VAL A 138 12.57 -1.90 31.01
N ALA A 139 12.21 -3.18 31.15
CA ALA A 139 12.27 -3.88 32.43
C ALA A 139 12.89 -5.26 32.22
N GLU A 140 13.89 -5.60 33.03
CA GLU A 140 14.35 -6.98 33.26
C GLU A 140 15.19 -7.63 32.15
N ALA A 141 16.38 -7.09 31.94
CA ALA A 141 17.57 -7.92 32.15
C ALA A 141 18.29 -7.37 33.38
N GLU A 142 17.65 -7.57 34.54
CA GLU A 142 18.34 -7.54 35.82
C GLU A 142 19.42 -8.62 35.80
N THR A 143 20.67 -8.20 35.98
CA THR A 143 21.68 -8.92 36.76
C THR A 143 22.63 -7.91 37.35
#